data_AF-A0A3A1NFG5-F1
#
_entry.id   AF-A0A3A1NFG5-F1
#
_cell.length_a   1.000
_cell.length_b   1.000
_cell.length_c   1.000
_cell.angle_alpha   90.00
_cell.angle_beta   90.00
_cell.angle_gamma   90.00
#
_symmetry.space_group_name_H-M   'P 1'
#
loop_
_entity.id
_entity.type
_entity.pdbx_description
1 polymer ?
#
loop_
_entity_poly.entity_id
_entity_poly.type
_entity_poly.pdbx_seq_one_letter_code
_entity_poly.pdbx_strand_id
1 'polypeptide(L)'
;MKKVRLISRVLYVVIIPLFLSCGGGGGGEQPLPEPEPSNDLPARVLGALPANGEPCSDYEEVPSDESKVLIAFNWNAAQYADSYELVVLEDNSEVFRDTFSNLETQVELQRGKTYTWSVNSINEFGETSGNTYSFTTPGTPVGNYAPYAAEISIDFNTGTMEMSIGWIGNDEDNDVLIYDVKVWENENVLMEEANYTLDSLEPVLFLNGESYSVEVVSKDTSGNFSISTMSAEAP
;
A
#
# COMPACT_ATOMS: atom_id res chain seq x y z
N MET A 1 46.54 -10.40 22.97
CA MET A 1 47.82 -11.05 22.60
C MET A 1 48.56 -11.51 23.86
N LYS A 2 48.66 -12.82 24.12
CA LYS A 2 49.81 -13.48 24.78
C LYS A 2 49.56 -14.99 24.94
N LYS A 3 50.24 -15.74 24.07
CA LYS A 3 50.94 -17.02 24.27
C LYS A 3 50.21 -18.20 24.93
N VAL A 4 49.85 -19.16 24.09
CA VAL A 4 49.82 -20.60 24.41
C VAL A 4 51.22 -21.10 24.76
N ARG A 5 51.36 -21.98 25.78
CA ARG A 5 52.30 -23.12 25.78
C ARG A 5 52.10 -24.07 26.97
N LEU A 6 51.81 -25.33 26.60
CA LEU A 6 52.19 -26.64 27.18
C LEU A 6 52.44 -26.79 28.69
N ILE A 7 51.73 -27.74 29.29
CA ILE A 7 52.25 -28.58 30.37
C ILE A 7 51.94 -30.05 30.06
N SER A 8 53.00 -30.84 29.96
CA SER A 8 53.06 -32.31 29.91
C SER A 8 53.26 -32.85 31.33
N ARG A 9 52.55 -33.93 31.70
CA ARG A 9 52.85 -34.91 32.78
C ARG A 9 51.77 -36.00 32.77
N VAL A 10 52.00 -37.15 32.15
CA VAL A 10 52.58 -38.40 32.71
C VAL A 10 51.69 -39.09 33.77
N LEU A 11 51.05 -40.17 33.30
CA LEU A 11 50.82 -41.49 33.89
C LEU A 11 50.15 -41.65 35.26
N TYR A 12 49.02 -42.37 35.29
CA TYR A 12 48.84 -43.49 36.23
C TYR A 12 48.04 -44.62 35.57
N VAL A 13 48.70 -45.76 35.45
CA VAL A 13 48.21 -47.04 34.97
C VAL A 13 47.46 -47.73 36.10
N VAL A 14 46.24 -48.21 35.84
CA VAL A 14 45.60 -49.26 36.65
C VAL A 14 45.15 -50.36 35.71
N ILE A 15 45.93 -51.44 35.71
CA ILE A 15 45.67 -52.71 35.06
C ILE A 15 44.76 -53.52 35.98
N ILE A 16 43.59 -53.93 35.48
CA ILE A 16 42.79 -55.01 36.05
C ILE A 16 42.67 -56.09 34.97
N PRO A 17 43.29 -57.27 35.13
CA PRO A 17 43.07 -58.40 34.24
C PRO A 17 41.74 -59.05 34.62
N LEU A 18 41.04 -59.70 33.69
CA LEU A 18 40.36 -60.98 33.95
C LEU A 18 39.76 -61.59 32.65
N PHE A 19 40.25 -62.80 32.38
CA PHE A 19 39.67 -63.91 31.61
C PHE A 19 39.42 -63.79 30.10
N LEU A 20 40.34 -64.44 29.37
CA LEU A 20 40.08 -65.15 28.14
C LEU A 20 38.87 -66.10 28.30
N SER A 21 37.82 -65.88 27.51
CA SER A 21 36.96 -66.94 27.01
C SER A 21 36.86 -66.79 25.50
N CYS A 22 37.50 -67.72 24.80
CA CYS A 22 37.44 -67.85 23.35
C CYS A 22 36.25 -68.77 23.04
N GLY A 23 35.15 -68.19 22.60
CA GLY A 23 34.01 -68.90 22.01
C GLY A 23 33.90 -68.50 20.54
N GLY A 24 34.35 -69.37 19.64
CA GLY A 24 34.25 -69.17 18.20
C GLY A 24 32.81 -69.29 17.72
N GLY A 25 32.40 -68.36 16.86
CA GLY A 25 31.15 -68.40 16.11
C GLY A 25 31.19 -67.35 15.01
N GLY A 26 31.49 -67.79 13.78
CA GLY A 26 31.44 -66.92 12.60
C GLY A 26 30.02 -66.44 12.35
N GLY A 27 29.85 -65.13 12.32
CA GLY A 27 28.65 -64.45 11.86
C GLY A 27 29.11 -63.15 11.23
N GLY A 28 28.97 -63.04 9.91
CA GLY A 28 29.43 -61.87 9.17
C GLY A 28 28.82 -60.59 9.73
N GLU A 29 29.64 -59.55 9.84
CA GLU A 29 29.15 -58.18 9.95
C GLU A 29 28.31 -57.93 8.69
N GLN A 30 26.98 -57.97 8.84
CA GLN A 30 26.08 -57.52 7.78
C GLN A 30 26.40 -56.04 7.54
N PRO A 31 26.60 -55.60 6.28
CA PRO A 31 26.72 -54.18 5.98
C PRO A 31 25.49 -53.46 6.56
N LEU A 32 25.68 -52.28 7.16
CA LEU A 32 24.56 -51.39 7.45
C LEU A 32 23.74 -51.25 6.16
N PRO A 33 22.39 -51.38 6.20
CA PRO A 33 21.59 -51.14 5.00
C PRO A 33 21.95 -49.76 4.45
N GLU A 34 22.31 -49.71 3.17
CA GLU A 34 22.47 -48.47 2.40
C GLU A 34 21.18 -47.66 2.58
N PRO A 35 21.22 -46.34 2.86
CA PRO A 35 20.01 -45.54 2.91
C PRO A 35 19.29 -45.66 1.56
N GLU A 36 18.09 -46.25 1.60
CA GLU A 36 17.19 -46.32 0.44
C GLU A 36 16.94 -44.89 -0.08
N PRO A 37 16.91 -44.66 -1.41
CA PRO A 37 16.57 -43.36 -1.96
C PRO A 37 15.18 -42.95 -1.48
N SER A 38 15.10 -41.77 -0.84
CA SER A 38 13.83 -41.26 -0.30
C SER A 38 13.02 -40.65 -1.43
N ASN A 39 11.91 -41.30 -1.81
CA ASN A 39 10.94 -40.80 -2.80
C ASN A 39 9.92 -39.87 -2.15
N ASP A 40 10.40 -38.88 -1.38
CA ASP A 40 9.54 -37.97 -0.63
C ASP A 40 8.94 -36.89 -1.52
N LEU A 41 7.66 -36.58 -1.31
CA LEU A 41 7.03 -35.38 -1.86
C LEU A 41 7.68 -34.12 -1.27
N PRO A 42 7.67 -32.99 -1.99
CA PRO A 42 8.17 -31.74 -1.46
C PRO A 42 7.34 -31.29 -0.26
N ALA A 43 7.97 -30.65 0.73
CA ALA A 43 7.25 -30.04 1.83
C ALA A 43 6.41 -28.87 1.36
N ARG A 44 5.42 -28.47 2.16
CA ARG A 44 4.59 -27.29 1.88
C ARG A 44 5.44 -26.03 1.89
N VAL A 45 5.37 -25.26 0.80
CA VAL A 45 5.95 -23.92 0.68
C VAL A 45 5.14 -22.89 1.48
N LEU A 46 5.84 -21.90 2.05
CA LEU A 46 5.22 -20.76 2.74
C LEU A 46 5.49 -19.49 1.94
N GLY A 47 4.43 -18.84 1.46
CA GLY A 47 4.48 -17.53 0.84
C GLY A 47 4.90 -16.45 1.84
N ALA A 48 5.69 -15.49 1.37
CA ALA A 48 6.21 -14.37 2.14
C ALA A 48 5.63 -13.03 1.66
N LEU A 49 5.67 -12.76 0.35
CA LEU A 49 5.11 -11.55 -0.27
C LEU A 49 4.29 -11.89 -1.51
N PRO A 50 3.21 -11.15 -1.81
CA PRO A 50 2.63 -10.08 -0.98
C PRO A 50 2.04 -10.55 0.35
N ALA A 51 2.01 -9.69 1.37
CA ALA A 51 1.50 -10.04 2.71
C ALA A 51 0.00 -10.40 2.67
N ASN A 52 -0.40 -11.39 3.47
CA ASN A 52 -1.78 -11.88 3.47
C ASN A 52 -2.77 -10.86 4.06
N GLY A 53 -3.82 -10.54 3.31
CA GLY A 53 -4.95 -9.73 3.75
C GLY A 53 -4.70 -8.22 3.73
N GLU A 54 -3.54 -7.77 3.24
CA GLU A 54 -3.13 -6.37 3.30
C GLU A 54 -3.05 -5.73 1.91
N PRO A 55 -3.24 -4.40 1.80
CA PRO A 55 -2.85 -3.66 0.60
C PRO A 55 -1.34 -3.78 0.35
N CYS A 56 -0.96 -3.99 -0.90
CA CYS A 56 0.44 -4.04 -1.32
C CYS A 56 0.92 -2.62 -1.65
N SER A 57 1.77 -2.05 -0.79
CA SER A 57 2.40 -0.75 -1.01
C SER A 57 3.79 -0.83 -1.65
N ASP A 58 4.33 -2.05 -1.80
CA ASP A 58 5.64 -2.32 -2.39
C ASP A 58 5.45 -2.82 -3.83
N TYR A 59 5.65 -1.92 -4.80
CA TYR A 59 5.43 -2.18 -6.22
C TYR A 59 6.30 -1.27 -7.08
N GLU A 60 6.51 -1.68 -8.33
CA GLU A 60 7.14 -0.83 -9.35
C GLU A 60 6.08 -0.38 -10.37
N GLU A 61 6.19 0.87 -10.83
CA GLU A 61 5.32 1.39 -11.90
C GLU A 61 5.66 0.74 -13.24
N VAL A 62 4.65 0.48 -14.07
CA VAL A 62 4.84 -0.02 -15.44
C VAL A 62 4.81 1.19 -16.41
N PRO A 63 5.95 1.66 -16.96
CA PRO A 63 6.01 2.94 -17.67
C PRO A 63 5.14 3.03 -18.93
N SER A 64 4.79 1.89 -19.52
CA SER A 64 3.97 1.81 -20.73
C SER A 64 2.47 1.65 -20.46
N ASP A 65 2.06 1.42 -19.20
CA ASP A 65 0.69 1.09 -18.85
C ASP A 65 0.35 1.49 -17.41
N GLU A 66 -0.20 2.70 -17.23
CA GLU A 66 -0.60 3.25 -15.93
C GLU A 66 -1.76 2.49 -15.25
N SER A 67 -2.42 1.58 -15.98
CA SER A 67 -3.45 0.71 -15.40
C SER A 67 -2.86 -0.48 -14.62
N LYS A 68 -1.54 -0.69 -14.72
CA LYS A 68 -0.84 -1.82 -14.12
C LYS A 68 0.30 -1.39 -13.19
N VAL A 69 0.65 -2.32 -12.31
CA VAL A 69 1.83 -2.26 -11.45
C VAL A 69 2.53 -3.60 -11.45
N LEU A 70 3.84 -3.58 -11.25
CA LEU A 70 4.66 -4.78 -11.13
C LEU A 70 4.78 -5.17 -9.67
N ILE A 71 4.22 -6.34 -9.31
CA ILE A 71 4.15 -6.85 -7.94
C ILE A 71 5.19 -7.93 -7.73
N ALA A 72 6.00 -7.80 -6.68
CA ALA A 72 6.94 -8.83 -6.27
C ALA A 72 6.23 -9.95 -5.50
N PHE A 73 6.50 -11.19 -5.91
CA PHE A 73 6.11 -12.40 -5.23
C PHE A 73 7.36 -13.08 -4.65
N ASN A 74 7.27 -13.54 -3.40
CA ASN A 74 8.36 -14.22 -2.72
C ASN A 74 7.82 -15.34 -1.82
N TRP A 75 8.56 -16.44 -1.73
CA TRP A 75 8.25 -17.56 -0.86
C TRP A 75 9.51 -18.23 -0.30
N ASN A 76 9.35 -18.97 0.80
CA ASN A 76 10.47 -19.68 1.43
C ASN A 76 10.78 -21.00 0.73
N ALA A 77 12.05 -21.41 0.74
CA ALA A 77 12.44 -22.72 0.25
C ALA A 77 11.71 -23.85 1.03
N ALA A 78 11.12 -24.78 0.29
CA ALA A 78 10.52 -25.99 0.83
C ALA A 78 11.49 -27.17 0.74
N GLN A 79 11.47 -28.04 1.75
CA GLN A 79 12.28 -29.26 1.76
C GLN A 79 11.89 -30.17 0.59
N TYR A 80 12.88 -30.76 -0.08
CA TYR A 80 12.72 -31.64 -1.25
C TYR A 80 12.04 -31.02 -2.48
N ALA A 81 11.87 -29.70 -2.53
CA ALA A 81 11.34 -29.03 -3.70
C ALA A 81 12.46 -28.65 -4.68
N ASP A 82 12.27 -28.96 -5.96
CA ASP A 82 13.15 -28.57 -7.05
C ASP A 82 12.67 -27.30 -7.77
N SER A 83 11.35 -27.07 -7.75
CA SER A 83 10.72 -25.91 -8.37
C SER A 83 9.40 -25.53 -7.68
N TYR A 84 8.85 -24.38 -8.08
CA TYR A 84 7.70 -23.75 -7.48
C TYR A 84 6.78 -23.19 -8.55
N GLU A 85 5.51 -23.60 -8.54
CA GLU A 85 4.49 -23.03 -9.42
C GLU A 85 3.75 -21.91 -8.68
N LEU A 86 3.84 -20.68 -9.19
CA LEU A 86 3.04 -19.56 -8.72
C LEU A 86 1.73 -19.52 -9.50
N VAL A 87 0.62 -19.40 -8.79
CA VAL A 87 -0.72 -19.18 -9.37
C VAL A 87 -1.30 -17.91 -8.76
N VAL A 88 -1.79 -17.00 -9.61
CA VAL A 88 -2.46 -15.75 -9.21
C VAL A 88 -3.84 -15.68 -9.88
N LEU A 89 -4.86 -15.37 -9.09
CA LEU A 89 -6.25 -15.28 -9.53
C LEU A 89 -6.85 -13.91 -9.19
N GLU A 90 -7.67 -13.38 -10.09
CA GLU A 90 -8.63 -12.28 -9.84
C GLU A 90 -10.03 -12.88 -9.87
N ASP A 91 -10.82 -12.74 -8.79
CA ASP A 91 -12.19 -13.28 -8.71
C ASP A 91 -12.33 -14.76 -9.13
N ASN A 92 -11.40 -15.61 -8.66
CA ASN A 92 -11.24 -17.03 -9.02
C ASN A 92 -10.87 -17.32 -10.49
N SER A 93 -10.65 -16.30 -11.31
CA SER A 93 -10.13 -16.45 -12.67
C SER A 93 -8.62 -16.37 -12.66
N GLU A 94 -7.96 -17.33 -13.28
CA GLU A 94 -6.50 -17.33 -13.41
C GLU A 94 -6.04 -16.18 -14.30
N VAL A 95 -5.17 -15.33 -13.74
CA VAL A 95 -4.54 -14.21 -14.45
C VAL A 95 -3.06 -14.43 -14.66
N PHE A 96 -2.43 -15.31 -13.86
CA PHE A 96 -1.03 -15.69 -13.99
C PHE A 96 -0.79 -17.10 -13.47
N ARG A 97 0.02 -17.87 -14.20
CA ARG A 97 0.56 -19.16 -13.79
C ARG A 97 1.91 -19.37 -14.45
N ASP A 98 2.94 -19.67 -13.66
CA ASP A 98 4.24 -20.08 -14.17
C ASP A 98 5.05 -20.84 -13.12
N THR A 99 6.08 -21.58 -13.56
CA THR A 99 6.96 -22.39 -12.71
C THR A 99 8.38 -21.85 -12.68
N PHE A 100 8.93 -21.75 -11.47
CA PHE A 100 10.24 -21.16 -11.22
C PHE A 100 11.11 -22.10 -10.40
N SER A 101 12.43 -22.09 -10.67
CA SER A 101 13.43 -22.65 -9.75
C SER A 101 13.89 -21.64 -8.69
N ASN A 102 13.61 -20.36 -8.90
CA ASN A 102 13.88 -19.28 -7.96
C ASN A 102 12.80 -19.21 -6.87
N LEU A 103 13.06 -18.38 -5.84
CA LEU A 103 12.15 -18.15 -4.72
C LEU A 103 11.38 -16.82 -4.81
N GLU A 104 11.55 -16.11 -5.92
CA GLU A 104 10.92 -14.83 -6.18
C GLU A 104 10.68 -14.63 -7.66
N THR A 105 9.68 -13.81 -7.97
CA THR A 105 9.35 -13.35 -9.31
C THR A 105 8.57 -12.04 -9.23
N GLN A 106 8.36 -11.38 -10.35
CA GLN A 106 7.53 -10.19 -10.47
C GLN A 106 6.44 -10.42 -11.51
N VAL A 107 5.22 -9.94 -11.22
CA VAL A 107 4.05 -10.10 -12.11
C VAL A 107 3.38 -8.75 -12.30
N GLU A 108 3.12 -8.37 -13.55
CA GLU A 108 2.31 -7.19 -13.87
C GLU A 108 0.83 -7.48 -13.60
N LEU A 109 0.22 -6.70 -12.72
CA LEU A 109 -1.17 -6.84 -12.31
C LEU A 109 -1.90 -5.49 -12.43
N GLN A 110 -3.22 -5.52 -12.59
CA GLN A 110 -4.05 -4.31 -12.68
C GLN A 110 -4.09 -3.58 -11.32
N ARG A 111 -4.13 -2.25 -11.36
CA ARG A 111 -4.28 -1.39 -10.18
C ARG A 111 -5.68 -1.49 -9.57
N GLY A 112 -5.76 -1.31 -8.25
CA GLY A 112 -7.02 -1.26 -7.50
C GLY A 112 -7.79 -2.59 -7.48
N LYS A 113 -7.10 -3.72 -7.67
CA LYS A 113 -7.70 -5.06 -7.72
C LYS A 113 -7.23 -5.91 -6.56
N THR A 114 -8.11 -6.81 -6.13
CA THR A 114 -7.78 -7.82 -5.12
C THR A 114 -7.45 -9.14 -5.82
N TYR A 115 -6.29 -9.69 -5.49
CA TYR A 115 -5.83 -10.96 -6.02
C TYR A 115 -5.75 -12.00 -4.91
N THR A 116 -5.92 -13.26 -5.30
CA THR A 116 -5.51 -14.40 -4.48
C THR A 116 -4.33 -15.09 -5.15
N TRP A 117 -3.41 -15.62 -4.35
CA TRP A 117 -2.26 -16.32 -4.88
C TRP A 117 -1.86 -17.51 -4.01
N SER A 118 -1.18 -18.46 -4.62
CA SER A 118 -0.61 -19.63 -3.95
C SER A 118 0.64 -20.06 -4.69
N VAL A 119 1.52 -20.76 -3.97
CA VAL A 119 2.69 -21.41 -4.56
C VAL A 119 2.60 -22.89 -4.28
N ASN A 120 2.83 -23.73 -5.28
CA ASN A 120 2.92 -25.17 -5.12
C ASN A 120 4.38 -25.59 -5.24
N SER A 121 4.87 -26.44 -4.33
CA SER A 121 6.22 -26.98 -4.40
C SER A 121 6.24 -28.27 -5.21
N ILE A 122 7.23 -28.44 -6.08
CA ILE A 122 7.28 -29.52 -7.09
C ILE A 122 8.66 -30.20 -7.07
N ASN A 123 8.67 -31.52 -7.18
CA ASN A 123 9.84 -32.34 -7.50
C ASN A 123 9.47 -33.50 -8.45
N GLU A 124 10.41 -34.39 -8.77
CA GLU A 124 10.15 -35.53 -9.66
C GLU A 124 9.10 -36.53 -9.14
N PHE A 125 8.84 -36.54 -7.83
CA PHE A 125 7.89 -37.44 -7.18
C PHE A 125 6.47 -36.86 -7.08
N GLY A 126 6.30 -35.55 -7.28
CA GLY A 126 5.01 -34.90 -7.36
C GLY A 126 4.99 -33.46 -6.87
N GLU A 127 3.79 -33.01 -6.49
CA GLU A 127 3.48 -31.63 -6.11
C GLU A 127 2.80 -31.58 -4.73
N THR A 128 3.15 -30.59 -3.93
CA THR A 128 2.48 -30.26 -2.67
C THR A 128 1.95 -28.83 -2.72
N SER A 129 0.64 -28.66 -2.62
CA SER A 129 0.01 -27.34 -2.66
C SER A 129 0.34 -26.50 -1.43
N GLY A 130 0.65 -25.22 -1.63
CA GLY A 130 0.86 -24.23 -0.58
C GLY A 130 -0.42 -23.75 0.09
N ASN A 131 -0.29 -22.68 0.87
CA ASN A 131 -1.44 -21.94 1.39
C ASN A 131 -1.90 -20.91 0.35
N THR A 132 -3.16 -20.49 0.46
CA THR A 132 -3.70 -19.36 -0.31
C THR A 132 -3.57 -18.07 0.48
N TYR A 133 -3.16 -17.02 -0.21
CA TYR A 133 -2.96 -15.68 0.29
C TYR A 133 -3.82 -14.70 -0.53
N SER A 134 -4.18 -13.55 0.03
CA SER A 134 -4.84 -12.48 -0.70
C SER A 134 -4.13 -11.14 -0.48
N PHE A 135 -4.16 -10.25 -1.46
CA PHE A 135 -3.68 -8.87 -1.32
C PHE A 135 -4.42 -7.96 -2.31
N THR A 136 -4.33 -6.64 -2.09
CA THR A 136 -4.91 -5.65 -3.01
C THR A 136 -3.81 -4.78 -3.60
N THR A 137 -3.77 -4.62 -4.91
CA THR A 137 -2.84 -3.71 -5.60
C THR A 137 -3.18 -2.24 -5.30
N PRO A 138 -2.20 -1.33 -5.34
CA PRO A 138 -2.45 0.10 -5.21
C PRO A 138 -3.45 0.56 -6.28
N GLY A 139 -4.35 1.48 -5.91
CA GLY A 139 -5.21 2.16 -6.89
C GLY A 139 -4.40 3.13 -7.76
N THR A 140 -5.05 3.67 -8.79
CA THR A 140 -4.50 4.81 -9.54
C THR A 140 -4.65 6.06 -8.66
N PRO A 141 -3.56 6.80 -8.39
CA PRO A 141 -3.68 8.09 -7.73
C PRO A 141 -4.49 9.03 -8.63
N VAL A 142 -5.60 9.55 -8.12
CA VAL A 142 -6.36 10.61 -8.79
C VAL A 142 -5.78 11.92 -8.27
N GLY A 143 -5.07 12.65 -9.13
CA GLY A 143 -4.67 14.03 -8.83
C GLY A 143 -5.89 14.94 -8.83
N ASN A 144 -5.88 15.95 -7.96
CA ASN A 144 -6.90 16.99 -7.89
C ASN A 144 -6.18 18.34 -7.88
N TYR A 145 -6.63 19.30 -8.68
CA TYR A 145 -6.16 20.67 -8.50
C TYR A 145 -6.97 21.36 -7.41
N ALA A 146 -6.38 22.36 -6.75
CA ALA A 146 -7.14 23.21 -5.87
C ALA A 146 -7.87 24.26 -6.71
N PRO A 147 -9.08 24.69 -6.30
CA PRO A 147 -9.81 25.72 -7.02
C PRO A 147 -9.00 27.02 -7.10
N TYR A 148 -9.26 27.82 -8.13
CA TYR A 148 -8.73 29.17 -8.19
C TYR A 148 -9.45 30.06 -7.17
N ALA A 149 -8.79 31.16 -6.75
CA ALA A 149 -9.44 32.17 -5.91
C ALA A 149 -10.63 32.78 -6.69
N ALA A 150 -11.80 32.85 -6.06
CA ALA A 150 -13.00 33.35 -6.73
C ALA A 150 -12.88 34.84 -7.10
N GLU A 151 -13.46 35.21 -8.24
CA GLU A 151 -13.58 36.60 -8.65
C GLU A 151 -14.83 37.21 -8.01
N ILE A 152 -14.64 37.97 -6.93
CA ILE A 152 -15.74 38.62 -6.19
C ILE A 152 -16.19 39.90 -6.91
N SER A 153 -17.49 40.19 -6.86
CA SER A 153 -18.12 41.41 -7.33
C SER A 153 -19.06 41.98 -6.27
N ILE A 154 -18.98 43.30 -6.06
CA ILE A 154 -19.83 44.06 -5.14
C ILE A 154 -20.41 45.25 -5.91
N ASP A 155 -21.73 45.42 -5.90
CA ASP A 155 -22.43 46.54 -6.53
C ASP A 155 -23.41 47.21 -5.55
N PHE A 156 -23.48 48.54 -5.56
CA PHE A 156 -24.32 49.33 -4.66
C PHE A 156 -25.43 50.06 -5.42
N ASN A 157 -26.68 49.75 -5.08
CA ASN A 157 -27.84 50.44 -5.59
C ASN A 157 -28.30 51.54 -4.63
N THR A 158 -27.97 52.80 -4.93
CA THR A 158 -28.34 53.96 -4.10
C THR A 158 -29.84 54.28 -4.10
N GLY A 159 -30.61 53.76 -5.07
CA GLY A 159 -32.05 53.94 -5.13
C GLY A 159 -32.80 53.07 -4.11
N THR A 160 -32.31 51.86 -3.87
CA THR A 160 -32.90 50.90 -2.91
C THR A 160 -32.11 50.76 -1.61
N MET A 161 -30.90 51.32 -1.56
CA MET A 161 -29.91 51.13 -0.48
C MET A 161 -29.50 49.66 -0.30
N GLU A 162 -29.45 48.91 -1.40
CA GLU A 162 -29.07 47.48 -1.41
C GLU A 162 -27.70 47.27 -2.07
N MET A 163 -26.92 46.38 -1.49
CA MET A 163 -25.63 45.89 -1.95
C MET A 163 -25.83 44.47 -2.49
N SER A 164 -25.41 44.24 -3.74
CA SER A 164 -25.38 42.92 -4.36
C SER A 164 -23.98 42.35 -4.28
N ILE A 165 -23.86 41.08 -3.85
CA ILE A 165 -22.59 40.36 -3.73
C ILE A 165 -22.70 39.08 -4.55
N GLY A 166 -21.76 38.88 -5.47
CA GLY A 166 -21.64 37.65 -6.25
C GLY A 166 -20.18 37.31 -6.54
N TRP A 167 -19.90 36.07 -6.92
CA TRP A 167 -18.56 35.60 -7.23
C TRP A 167 -18.56 34.57 -8.36
N ILE A 168 -17.42 34.43 -9.04
CA ILE A 168 -17.18 33.38 -10.03
C ILE A 168 -16.04 32.50 -9.51
N GLY A 169 -16.36 31.24 -9.17
CA GLY A 169 -15.39 30.21 -8.85
C GLY A 169 -15.06 29.35 -10.07
N ASN A 170 -13.78 29.03 -10.25
CA ASN A 170 -13.31 28.13 -11.30
C ASN A 170 -12.29 27.14 -10.73
N ASP A 171 -12.16 26.01 -11.39
CA ASP A 171 -11.26 24.92 -11.02
C ASP A 171 -10.69 24.28 -12.30
N GLU A 172 -9.43 23.81 -12.27
CA GLU A 172 -8.71 23.34 -13.47
C GLU A 172 -9.31 22.03 -14.01
N ASP A 173 -9.69 21.11 -13.12
CA ASP A 173 -10.36 19.85 -13.42
C ASP A 173 -11.89 19.98 -13.50
N ASN A 174 -12.43 21.19 -13.31
CA ASN A 174 -13.85 21.52 -13.32
C ASN A 174 -14.65 20.79 -12.24
N ASP A 175 -14.05 20.64 -11.05
CA ASP A 175 -14.75 20.15 -9.89
C ASP A 175 -15.95 21.03 -9.52
N VAL A 176 -16.97 20.39 -8.93
CA VAL A 176 -18.09 21.12 -8.35
C VAL A 176 -17.61 21.85 -7.09
N LEU A 177 -17.81 23.17 -7.06
CA LEU A 177 -17.41 24.01 -5.94
C LEU A 177 -18.58 24.32 -5.01
N ILE A 178 -18.28 24.36 -3.71
CA ILE A 178 -19.13 24.93 -2.66
C ILE A 178 -18.38 26.05 -1.95
N TYR A 179 -19.12 27.00 -1.37
CA TYR A 179 -18.55 28.23 -0.85
C TYR A 179 -18.85 28.41 0.64
N ASP A 180 -17.86 28.83 1.41
CA ASP A 180 -18.12 29.53 2.67
C ASP A 180 -17.95 31.02 2.41
N VAL A 181 -18.94 31.82 2.80
CA VAL A 181 -19.01 33.25 2.47
C VAL A 181 -19.16 34.03 3.73
N LYS A 182 -18.34 35.07 3.91
CA LYS A 182 -18.38 35.95 5.06
C LYS A 182 -18.36 37.40 4.62
N VAL A 183 -19.27 38.18 5.20
CA VAL A 183 -19.40 39.60 4.91
C VAL A 183 -19.20 40.37 6.20
N TRP A 184 -18.37 41.41 6.15
CA TRP A 184 -18.15 42.34 7.24
C TRP A 184 -18.62 43.73 6.87
N GLU A 185 -19.17 44.44 7.85
CA GLU A 185 -19.37 45.89 7.86
C GLU A 185 -18.36 46.48 8.85
N ASN A 186 -17.40 47.23 8.31
CA ASN A 186 -16.17 47.63 8.99
C ASN A 186 -15.41 46.42 9.56
N GLU A 187 -15.39 46.28 10.88
CA GLU A 187 -14.75 45.16 11.59
C GLU A 187 -15.78 44.16 12.16
N ASN A 188 -17.08 44.40 11.97
CA ASN A 188 -18.14 43.55 12.50
C ASN A 188 -18.63 42.57 11.43
N VAL A 189 -18.83 41.31 11.81
CA VAL A 189 -19.42 40.30 10.93
C VAL A 189 -20.89 40.64 10.70
N LEU A 190 -21.25 40.87 9.44
CA LEU A 190 -22.61 41.15 8.99
C LEU A 190 -23.35 39.85 8.62
N MET A 191 -22.66 38.94 7.93
CA MET A 191 -23.23 37.68 7.44
C MET A 191 -22.16 36.59 7.35
N GLU A 192 -22.58 35.33 7.53
CA GLU A 192 -21.74 34.15 7.36
C GLU A 192 -22.61 32.98 6.87
N GLU A 193 -22.24 32.39 5.73
CA GLU A 193 -22.88 31.23 5.12
C GLU A 193 -21.85 30.12 4.92
N ALA A 194 -22.26 28.86 5.10
CA ALA A 194 -21.37 27.72 5.00
C ALA A 194 -21.91 26.65 4.04
N ASN A 195 -21.02 26.06 3.25
CA ASN A 195 -21.33 25.07 2.21
C ASN A 195 -22.42 25.56 1.23
N TYR A 196 -22.36 26.84 0.90
CA TYR A 196 -23.28 27.50 -0.01
C TYR A 196 -23.04 27.03 -1.44
N THR A 197 -24.11 26.78 -2.18
CA THR A 197 -24.05 26.20 -3.53
C THR A 197 -24.38 27.18 -4.64
N LEU A 198 -24.76 28.41 -4.29
CA LEU A 198 -25.01 29.49 -5.24
C LEU A 198 -23.74 30.34 -5.40
N ASP A 199 -23.78 31.23 -6.38
CA ASP A 199 -22.72 32.16 -6.78
C ASP A 199 -23.02 33.62 -6.41
N SER A 200 -24.11 33.85 -5.67
CA SER A 200 -24.48 35.17 -5.16
C SER A 200 -25.29 35.08 -3.88
N LEU A 201 -25.17 36.10 -3.02
CA LEU A 201 -26.03 36.28 -1.86
C LEU A 201 -27.31 37.02 -2.24
N GLU A 202 -28.34 36.88 -1.40
CA GLU A 202 -29.48 37.80 -1.44
C GLU A 202 -29.02 39.24 -1.15
N PRO A 203 -29.64 40.27 -1.79
CA PRO A 203 -29.24 41.66 -1.58
C PRO A 203 -29.28 42.08 -0.10
N VAL A 204 -28.25 42.82 0.33
CA VAL A 204 -28.08 43.26 1.71
C VAL A 204 -28.22 44.77 1.79
N LEU A 205 -28.95 45.30 2.78
CA LEU A 205 -29.02 46.76 2.98
C LEU A 205 -27.67 47.32 3.42
N PHE A 206 -27.25 48.44 2.84
CA PHE A 206 -26.00 49.13 3.20
C PHE A 206 -26.25 50.51 3.82
N LEU A 207 -25.22 51.01 4.51
CA LEU A 207 -25.15 52.36 5.06
C LEU A 207 -24.08 53.16 4.31
N ASN A 208 -24.43 54.38 3.91
CA ASN A 208 -23.53 55.26 3.16
C ASN A 208 -22.24 55.56 3.95
N GLY A 209 -21.10 55.47 3.28
CA GLY A 209 -19.78 55.72 3.87
C GLY A 209 -19.24 54.60 4.75
N GLU A 210 -19.96 53.48 4.92
CA GLU A 210 -19.44 52.31 5.62
C GLU A 210 -18.61 51.42 4.67
N SER A 211 -17.60 50.76 5.22
CA SER A 211 -16.75 49.83 4.46
C SER A 211 -17.30 48.41 4.56
N TYR A 212 -17.46 47.73 3.43
CA TYR A 212 -17.84 46.32 3.38
C TYR A 212 -16.67 45.48 2.89
N SER A 213 -16.45 44.33 3.53
CA SER A 213 -15.50 43.32 3.07
C SER A 213 -16.21 41.99 2.88
N VAL A 214 -15.85 41.26 1.83
CA VAL A 214 -16.40 39.94 1.50
C VAL A 214 -15.22 38.98 1.39
N GLU A 215 -15.34 37.83 2.04
CA GLU A 215 -14.46 36.68 1.88
C GLU A 215 -15.28 35.54 1.29
N VAL A 216 -14.73 34.90 0.27
CA VAL A 216 -15.27 33.67 -0.32
C VAL A 216 -14.19 32.60 -0.26
N VAL A 217 -14.49 31.51 0.44
CA VAL A 217 -13.69 30.29 0.48
C VAL A 217 -14.32 29.30 -0.50
N SER A 218 -13.69 29.08 -1.65
CA SER A 218 -14.12 28.06 -2.62
C SER A 218 -13.53 26.71 -2.23
N LYS A 219 -14.36 25.67 -2.15
CA LYS A 219 -13.95 24.31 -1.76
C LYS A 219 -14.38 23.30 -2.82
N ASP A 220 -13.49 22.40 -3.18
CA ASP A 220 -13.79 21.26 -4.05
C ASP A 220 -14.27 20.03 -3.25
N THR A 221 -14.53 18.93 -3.96
CA THR A 221 -15.01 17.67 -3.34
C THR A 221 -13.91 16.83 -2.69
N SER A 222 -12.65 17.10 -3.03
CA SER A 222 -11.45 16.47 -2.47
C SER A 222 -10.94 17.17 -1.20
N GLY A 223 -11.55 18.30 -0.84
CA GLY A 223 -11.25 19.09 0.34
C GLY A 223 -10.17 20.15 0.13
N ASN A 224 -9.72 20.40 -1.11
CA ASN A 224 -8.87 21.56 -1.36
C ASN A 224 -9.72 22.83 -1.41
N PHE A 225 -9.06 23.97 -1.17
CA PHE A 225 -9.73 25.25 -1.12
C PHE A 225 -8.86 26.40 -1.57
N SER A 226 -9.51 27.49 -1.93
CA SER A 226 -8.92 28.80 -2.16
C SER A 226 -9.67 29.85 -1.36
N ILE A 227 -9.02 30.98 -1.11
CA ILE A 227 -9.63 32.11 -0.39
C ILE A 227 -9.48 33.35 -1.26
N SER A 228 -10.56 34.11 -1.38
CA SER A 228 -10.61 35.40 -2.04
C SER A 228 -11.22 36.42 -1.08
N THR A 229 -10.72 37.65 -1.12
CA THR A 229 -11.26 38.76 -0.33
C THR A 229 -11.40 40.00 -1.20
N MET A 230 -12.51 40.72 -1.07
CA MET A 230 -12.73 42.01 -1.71
C MET A 230 -13.35 43.00 -0.73
N SER A 231 -12.90 44.25 -0.76
CA SER A 231 -13.47 45.33 0.04
C SER A 231 -13.95 46.46 -0.85
N ALA A 232 -15.07 47.07 -0.48
CA ALA A 232 -15.64 48.24 -1.15
C ALA A 232 -16.30 49.18 -0.12
N GLU A 233 -16.20 50.48 -0.36
CA GLU A 233 -16.86 51.51 0.45
C GLU A 233 -18.19 51.89 -0.19
N ALA A 234 -19.25 51.95 0.60
CA ALA A 234 -20.56 52.35 0.12
C ALA A 234 -20.61 53.85 -0.24
N PRO A 235 -21.34 54.23 -1.31
CA PRO A 235 -21.39 55.60 -1.84
C PRO A 235 -22.08 56.63 -0.93
#